data_AF-A0A7J0D4X3-F1
#
_entry.id   AF-A0A7J0D4X3-F1
#
_cell.length_a   1.000
_cell.length_b   1.000
_cell.length_c   1.000
_cell.angle_alpha   90.00
_cell.angle_beta   90.00
_cell.angle_gamma   90.00
#
_symmetry.space_group_name_H-M   'P 1'
#
loop_
_entity.id
_entity.type
_entity.pdbx_description
1 polymer ?
#
loop_
_entity_poly.entity_id
_entity_poly.type
_entity_poly.pdbx_seq_one_letter_code
_entity_poly.pdbx_strand_id
1 'polypeptide(L)'
;MALIDLFTRRPAAPAVPEEDPVPRAWPEIGETWTPEGLPVVERYYNQAHAVVLVARTSQDPYGTAYYLVACLGCHFLSTRTKCHDLHIRYSLVKAAETANSHAGTCRALPRELPARPDEESARRLLHSWVLSTSRPRRDLHQYVDLDLSDFDSGRLELQRTNEWIQTELEALAIEQSDLLSARPDERTGTVRFRVLPQPH
;
A
#
# COMPACT_ATOMS: atom_id res chain seq x y z
N MET A 1 -21.98 -69.64 -33.33
CA MET A 1 -21.06 -69.25 -34.41
C MET A 1 -21.52 -67.90 -34.92
N ALA A 2 -20.62 -66.92 -34.92
CA ALA A 2 -20.90 -65.51 -35.22
C ALA A 2 -20.99 -65.25 -36.74
N LEU A 3 -21.89 -64.34 -37.14
CA LEU A 3 -21.83 -63.64 -38.42
C LEU A 3 -21.73 -62.14 -38.13
N ILE A 4 -20.79 -61.52 -38.82
CA ILE A 4 -20.27 -60.16 -38.62
C ILE A 4 -21.18 -59.19 -39.35
N ASP A 5 -21.79 -58.23 -38.62
CA ASP A 5 -22.41 -57.07 -39.24
C ASP A 5 -21.38 -55.93 -39.35
N LEU A 6 -21.12 -55.54 -40.59
CA LEU A 6 -20.24 -54.45 -41.00
C LEU A 6 -20.94 -53.11 -40.76
N PHE A 7 -20.59 -52.40 -39.68
CA PHE A 7 -20.99 -51.00 -39.49
C PHE A 7 -20.08 -50.06 -40.31
N THR A 8 -20.56 -49.64 -41.47
CA THR A 8 -20.03 -48.50 -42.22
C THR A 8 -20.23 -47.22 -41.42
N ARG A 9 -19.14 -46.68 -40.82
CA ARG A 9 -19.17 -45.33 -40.25
C ARG A 9 -19.22 -44.29 -41.37
N ARG A 10 -20.30 -43.52 -41.40
CA ARG A 10 -20.40 -42.30 -42.21
C ARG A 10 -19.45 -41.25 -41.62
N PRO A 11 -18.61 -40.54 -42.40
CA PRO A 11 -17.80 -39.46 -41.87
C PRO A 11 -18.70 -38.37 -41.30
N ALA A 12 -18.42 -37.94 -40.06
CA ALA A 12 -19.04 -36.76 -39.47
C ALA A 12 -18.62 -35.52 -40.29
N ALA A 13 -19.57 -34.63 -40.56
CA ALA A 13 -19.29 -33.35 -41.18
C ALA A 13 -18.30 -32.54 -40.30
N PRO A 14 -17.36 -31.79 -40.90
CA PRO A 14 -16.40 -31.01 -40.13
C PRO A 14 -17.14 -29.97 -39.28
N ALA A 15 -16.83 -29.94 -37.99
CA ALA A 15 -17.28 -28.90 -37.09
C ALA A 15 -16.74 -27.54 -37.56
N VAL A 16 -17.61 -26.54 -37.59
CA VAL A 16 -17.24 -25.13 -37.79
C VAL A 16 -16.24 -24.77 -36.68
N PRO A 17 -15.14 -24.04 -36.96
CA PRO A 17 -14.18 -23.69 -35.93
C PRO A 17 -14.89 -22.82 -34.88
N GLU A 18 -14.93 -23.29 -33.64
CA GLU A 18 -15.25 -22.43 -32.51
C GLU A 18 -14.21 -21.31 -32.51
N GLU A 19 -14.66 -20.06 -32.58
CA GLU A 19 -13.80 -18.91 -32.33
C GLU A 19 -13.17 -19.07 -30.95
N ASP A 20 -11.83 -19.07 -30.89
CA ASP A 20 -11.10 -19.14 -29.63
C ASP A 20 -11.68 -18.11 -28.66
N PRO A 21 -12.06 -18.51 -27.44
CA PRO A 21 -12.61 -17.57 -26.47
C PRO A 21 -11.58 -16.47 -26.25
N VAL A 22 -11.98 -15.22 -26.48
CA VAL A 22 -11.18 -14.02 -26.21
C VAL A 22 -10.47 -14.22 -24.88
N PRO A 23 -9.13 -14.17 -24.82
CA PRO A 23 -8.41 -14.38 -23.57
C PRO A 23 -8.98 -13.43 -22.54
N ARG A 24 -9.58 -13.95 -21.46
CA ARG A 24 -9.89 -13.13 -20.29
C ARG A 24 -8.57 -12.48 -19.90
N ALA A 25 -8.52 -11.15 -19.94
CA ALA A 25 -7.43 -10.42 -19.32
C ALA A 25 -7.32 -10.95 -17.90
N TRP A 26 -6.22 -11.64 -17.60
CA TRP A 26 -5.92 -12.05 -16.24
C TRP A 26 -5.98 -10.77 -15.38
N PRO A 27 -6.65 -10.77 -14.22
CA PRO A 27 -6.66 -9.59 -13.37
C PRO A 27 -5.20 -9.20 -13.12
N GLU A 28 -4.86 -7.92 -13.22
CA GLU A 28 -3.49 -7.48 -12.93
C GLU A 28 -3.12 -7.97 -11.52
N ILE A 29 -2.25 -8.98 -11.42
CA ILE A 29 -1.92 -9.64 -10.15
C ILE A 29 -0.94 -8.78 -9.32
N GLY A 30 -0.70 -7.53 -9.76
CA GLY A 30 0.23 -6.60 -9.16
C GLY A 30 1.60 -6.51 -9.84
N GLU A 31 1.79 -7.24 -10.95
CA GLU A 31 3.05 -7.23 -11.71
C GLU A 31 3.41 -5.83 -12.23
N THR A 32 2.43 -5.12 -12.78
CA THR A 32 2.56 -3.74 -13.29
C THR A 32 2.01 -2.68 -12.33
N TRP A 33 1.19 -3.10 -11.36
CA TRP A 33 0.55 -2.18 -10.43
C TRP A 33 1.59 -1.42 -9.61
N THR A 34 1.41 -0.10 -9.56
CA THR A 34 2.23 0.80 -8.76
C THR A 34 1.30 1.78 -8.03
N PRO A 35 1.29 1.78 -6.69
CA PRO A 35 0.50 2.71 -5.91
C PRO A 35 1.03 4.13 -6.09
N GLU A 36 0.12 5.09 -6.24
CA GLU A 36 0.51 6.50 -6.32
C GLU A 36 1.20 6.95 -5.03
N GLY A 37 2.26 7.75 -5.17
CA GLY A 37 3.03 8.26 -4.05
C GLY A 37 3.91 7.23 -3.34
N LEU A 38 3.97 6.00 -3.85
CA LEU A 38 4.77 4.93 -3.28
C LEU A 38 5.49 4.13 -4.39
N PRO A 39 6.66 4.61 -4.84
CA PRO A 39 7.40 3.99 -5.94
C PRO A 39 7.89 2.58 -5.57
N VAL A 40 7.46 1.58 -6.35
CA VAL A 40 7.90 0.18 -6.20
C VAL A 40 9.28 0.02 -6.83
N VAL A 41 10.22 -0.52 -6.06
CA VAL A 41 11.61 -0.74 -6.47
C VAL A 41 11.85 -2.19 -6.84
N GLU A 42 11.32 -3.13 -6.06
CA GLU A 42 11.43 -4.56 -6.33
C GLU A 42 10.11 -5.29 -6.07
N ARG A 43 9.94 -6.44 -6.72
CA ARG A 43 8.79 -7.33 -6.57
C ARG A 43 9.28 -8.75 -6.38
N TYR A 44 8.67 -9.45 -5.43
CA TYR A 44 8.89 -10.87 -5.14
C TYR A 44 7.56 -11.60 -5.23
N TYR A 45 7.59 -12.89 -5.56
CA TYR A 45 6.39 -13.70 -5.69
C TYR A 45 6.43 -14.84 -4.68
N ASN A 46 5.34 -15.04 -3.96
CA ASN A 46 5.18 -16.24 -3.14
C ASN A 46 4.84 -17.47 -4.01
N GLN A 47 4.77 -18.65 -3.39
CA GLN A 47 4.46 -19.90 -4.12
C GLN A 47 3.08 -19.92 -4.79
N ALA A 48 2.14 -19.08 -4.33
CA ALA A 48 0.82 -18.92 -4.91
C ALA A 48 0.71 -17.72 -5.87
N HIS A 49 1.86 -17.15 -6.29
CA HIS A 49 1.95 -15.96 -7.14
C HIS A 49 1.40 -14.65 -6.53
N ALA A 50 1.21 -14.56 -5.22
CA ALA A 50 0.93 -13.28 -4.58
C ALA A 50 2.19 -12.42 -4.54
N VAL A 51 2.02 -11.14 -4.85
CA VAL A 51 3.12 -10.17 -4.94
C VAL A 51 3.51 -9.66 -3.56
N VAL A 52 4.82 -9.58 -3.32
CA VAL A 52 5.45 -8.90 -2.19
C VAL A 52 6.27 -7.74 -2.75
N LEU A 53 5.87 -6.52 -2.41
CA LEU A 53 6.45 -5.28 -2.89
C LEU A 53 7.56 -4.82 -1.95
N VAL A 54 8.65 -4.34 -2.53
CA VAL A 54 9.60 -3.43 -1.88
C VAL A 54 9.37 -2.05 -2.47
N ALA A 55 8.90 -1.12 -1.65
CA ALA A 55 8.64 0.24 -2.11
C ALA A 55 9.49 1.25 -1.35
N ARG A 56 9.95 2.28 -2.04
CA ARG A 56 10.72 3.37 -1.46
C ARG A 56 9.76 4.38 -0.84
N THR A 57 10.02 4.73 0.41
CA THR A 57 9.28 5.78 1.12
C THR A 57 9.90 7.16 0.88
N SER A 58 9.28 8.19 1.45
CA SER A 58 9.88 9.52 1.49
C SER A 58 11.22 9.51 2.22
N GLN A 59 12.07 10.48 1.87
CA GLN A 59 13.28 10.74 2.64
C GLN A 59 12.87 11.17 4.06
N ASP A 60 13.58 10.67 5.05
CA ASP A 60 13.46 11.23 6.40
C ASP A 60 14.01 12.68 6.43
N PRO A 61 13.82 13.42 7.53
CA PRO A 61 14.33 14.79 7.67
C PRO A 61 15.85 14.95 7.50
N TYR A 62 16.60 13.84 7.48
CA TYR A 62 18.05 13.80 7.26
C TYR A 62 18.43 13.38 5.83
N GLY A 63 17.45 13.27 4.92
CA GLY A 63 17.66 12.94 3.51
C GLY A 63 17.81 11.44 3.22
N THR A 64 17.67 10.58 4.24
CA THR A 64 17.85 9.13 4.08
C THR A 64 16.53 8.51 3.62
N ALA A 65 16.52 7.94 2.42
CA ALA A 65 15.39 7.13 1.96
C ALA A 65 15.42 5.77 2.65
N TYR A 66 14.25 5.29 3.05
CA TYR A 66 14.07 3.93 3.52
C TYR A 66 13.05 3.20 2.65
N TYR A 67 12.86 1.92 2.95
CA TYR A 67 12.06 1.02 2.14
C TYR A 67 11.06 0.30 3.03
N LEU A 68 9.84 0.16 2.52
CA LEU A 68 8.80 -0.65 3.11
C LEU A 68 8.64 -1.96 2.34
N VAL A 69 8.19 -2.98 3.04
CA VAL A 69 7.82 -4.28 2.46
C VAL A 69 6.35 -4.54 2.73
N ALA A 70 5.60 -4.86 1.69
CA ALA A 70 4.18 -5.18 1.80
C ALA A 70 3.81 -6.38 0.94
N CYS A 71 2.96 -7.26 1.47
CA CYS A 71 2.41 -8.36 0.70
C CYS A 71 1.00 -8.00 0.22
N LEU A 72 0.72 -8.11 -1.08
CA LEU A 72 -0.62 -7.88 -1.63
C LEU A 72 -1.56 -9.08 -1.39
N GLY A 73 -1.02 -10.26 -1.04
CA GLY A 73 -1.81 -11.44 -0.70
C GLY A 73 -2.28 -11.49 0.76
N CYS A 74 -1.62 -10.79 1.68
CA CYS A 74 -1.94 -10.82 3.12
C CYS A 74 -1.78 -9.45 3.78
N HIS A 75 -2.07 -9.33 5.07
CA HIS A 75 -1.95 -8.05 5.80
C HIS A 75 -0.52 -7.76 6.28
N PHE A 76 0.51 -8.38 5.67
CA PHE A 76 1.89 -8.13 6.05
C PHE A 76 2.35 -6.77 5.53
N LEU A 77 2.74 -5.92 6.47
CA LEU A 77 3.37 -4.64 6.22
C LEU A 77 4.51 -4.46 7.23
N SER A 78 5.71 -4.22 6.75
CA SER A 78 6.90 -4.19 7.60
C SER A 78 7.07 -2.90 8.39
N THR A 79 6.18 -1.91 8.23
CA THR A 79 6.39 -0.56 8.77
C THR A 79 6.10 -0.44 10.26
N ARG A 80 5.58 -1.47 10.96
CA ARG A 80 5.26 -1.39 12.40
C ARG A 80 5.99 -2.44 13.24
N THR A 81 6.72 -2.00 14.26
CA THR A 81 7.19 -2.92 15.32
C THR A 81 6.05 -3.23 16.30
N LYS A 82 6.10 -4.41 16.93
CA LYS A 82 5.14 -4.79 17.99
C LYS A 82 5.30 -3.98 19.28
N CYS A 83 6.41 -3.28 19.48
CA CYS A 83 6.75 -2.70 20.78
C CYS A 83 6.65 -1.17 20.87
N HIS A 84 6.74 -0.40 19.79
CA HIS A 84 6.62 1.06 19.88
C HIS A 84 6.10 1.62 18.55
N ASP A 85 5.58 2.84 18.57
CA ASP A 85 5.20 3.66 17.39
C ASP A 85 6.36 3.97 16.43
N LEU A 86 7.48 3.27 16.58
CA LEU A 86 8.65 3.41 15.74
C LEU A 86 8.46 2.59 14.47
N HIS A 87 8.54 3.30 13.34
CA HIS A 87 8.53 2.71 12.02
C HIS A 87 9.83 1.93 11.77
N ILE A 88 9.72 0.71 11.22
CA ILE A 88 10.92 -0.02 10.77
C ILE A 88 11.41 0.64 9.48
N ARG A 89 12.59 1.24 9.54
CA ARG A 89 13.26 1.84 8.39
C ARG A 89 14.29 0.86 7.82
N TYR A 90 13.96 0.21 6.72
CA TYR A 90 14.92 -0.67 6.04
C TYR A 90 15.80 0.08 5.06
N SER A 91 17.06 -0.37 4.94
CA SER A 91 17.83 -0.17 3.71
C SER A 91 17.26 -1.04 2.60
N LEU A 92 17.59 -0.73 1.33
CA LEU A 92 17.13 -1.53 0.18
C LEU A 92 17.49 -3.02 0.35
N VAL A 93 18.74 -3.31 0.70
CA VAL A 93 19.23 -4.69 0.92
C VAL A 93 18.40 -5.39 1.98
N LYS A 94 18.10 -4.71 3.10
CA LYS A 94 17.31 -5.35 4.17
C LYS A 94 15.85 -5.55 3.80
N ALA A 95 15.28 -4.63 3.02
CA ALA A 95 13.93 -4.75 2.51
C ALA A 95 13.82 -5.91 1.51
N ALA A 96 14.78 -6.03 0.59
CA ALA A 96 14.90 -7.14 -0.36
C ALA A 96 14.98 -8.50 0.37
N GLU A 97 15.87 -8.64 1.36
CA GLU A 97 15.96 -9.85 2.20
C GLU A 97 14.63 -10.18 2.89
N THR A 98 13.98 -9.17 3.45
CA THR A 98 12.72 -9.33 4.18
C THR A 98 11.59 -9.73 3.24
N ALA A 99 11.51 -9.10 2.07
CA ALA A 99 10.53 -9.42 1.04
C ALA A 99 10.70 -10.85 0.51
N ASN A 100 11.93 -11.25 0.19
CA ASN A 100 12.24 -12.60 -0.27
C ASN A 100 11.93 -13.66 0.81
N SER A 101 12.30 -13.39 2.06
CA SER A 101 12.00 -14.28 3.20
C SER A 101 10.49 -14.43 3.42
N HIS A 102 9.74 -13.33 3.35
CA HIS A 102 8.29 -13.36 3.43
C HIS A 102 7.67 -14.11 2.24
N ALA A 103 8.14 -13.87 1.01
CA ALA A 103 7.66 -14.57 -0.18
C ALA A 103 7.87 -16.09 -0.10
N GLY A 104 9.00 -16.56 0.45
CA GLY A 104 9.28 -17.99 0.63
C GLY A 104 8.33 -18.69 1.61
N THR A 105 7.84 -17.97 2.62
CA THR A 105 7.00 -18.52 3.71
C THR A 105 5.51 -18.25 3.54
N CYS A 106 5.14 -17.17 2.86
CA CYS A 106 3.76 -16.77 2.65
C CYS A 106 3.03 -17.78 1.75
N ARG A 107 1.81 -18.15 2.15
CA ARG A 107 0.90 -19.06 1.44
C ARG A 107 -0.41 -18.38 1.03
N ALA A 108 -0.47 -17.07 1.18
CA ALA A 108 -1.67 -16.32 0.83
C ALA A 108 -1.88 -16.31 -0.68
N LEU A 109 -3.13 -16.45 -1.11
CA LEU A 109 -3.50 -16.31 -2.50
C LEU A 109 -3.42 -14.84 -2.93
N PRO A 110 -3.21 -14.55 -4.22
CA PRO A 110 -3.34 -13.20 -4.73
C PRO A 110 -4.73 -12.64 -4.41
N ARG A 111 -4.77 -11.38 -3.98
CA ARG A 111 -6.02 -10.64 -3.74
C ARG A 111 -6.20 -9.61 -4.83
N GLU A 112 -7.40 -9.06 -4.91
CA GLU A 112 -7.66 -7.85 -5.69
C GLU A 112 -6.73 -6.72 -5.23
N LEU A 113 -6.22 -5.99 -6.21
CA LEU A 113 -5.35 -4.85 -5.95
C LEU A 113 -6.14 -3.75 -5.22
N PRO A 114 -5.53 -3.06 -4.24
CA PRO A 114 -6.17 -1.93 -3.59
C PRO A 114 -6.54 -0.86 -4.62
N ALA A 115 -7.84 -0.59 -4.76
CA ALA A 115 -8.32 0.50 -5.60
C ALA A 115 -7.79 1.84 -5.08
N ARG A 116 -7.42 2.74 -5.99
CA ARG A 116 -7.06 4.11 -5.64
C ARG A 116 -8.29 4.81 -5.07
N PRO A 117 -8.25 5.34 -3.84
CA PRO A 117 -9.38 6.08 -3.28
C PRO A 117 -9.62 7.37 -4.09
N ASP A 118 -10.88 7.78 -4.21
CA ASP A 118 -11.24 9.12 -4.68
C ASP A 118 -10.72 10.21 -3.72
N GLU A 119 -10.73 11.47 -4.18
CA GLU A 119 -10.19 12.60 -3.41
C GLU A 119 -10.86 12.76 -2.04
N GLU A 120 -12.19 12.64 -1.98
CA GLU A 120 -12.93 12.80 -0.73
C GLU A 120 -12.62 11.68 0.28
N SER A 121 -12.53 10.43 -0.20
CA SER A 121 -12.20 9.28 0.62
C SER A 121 -10.75 9.34 1.12
N ALA A 122 -9.81 9.79 0.27
CA ALA A 122 -8.44 10.01 0.67
C ALA A 122 -8.32 11.09 1.76
N ARG A 123 -9.04 12.22 1.62
CA ARG A 123 -9.08 13.28 2.65
C ARG A 123 -9.64 12.77 3.98
N ARG A 124 -10.76 12.05 3.94
CA ARG A 124 -11.37 11.46 5.14
C ARG A 124 -10.42 10.48 5.83
N LEU A 125 -9.70 9.67 5.06
CA LEU A 125 -8.70 8.73 5.58
C LEU A 125 -7.57 9.48 6.30
N LEU A 126 -6.99 10.49 5.65
CA LEU A 126 -5.92 11.31 6.20
C LEU A 126 -6.38 12.03 7.49
N HIS A 127 -7.56 12.66 7.46
CA HIS A 127 -8.12 13.35 8.61
C HIS A 127 -8.39 12.41 9.78
N SER A 128 -8.94 11.22 9.50
CA SER A 128 -9.12 10.15 10.48
C SER A 128 -7.80 9.75 11.15
N TRP A 129 -6.70 9.66 10.39
CA TRP A 129 -5.39 9.36 10.96
C TRP A 129 -4.88 10.48 11.87
N VAL A 130 -5.00 11.75 11.45
CA VAL A 130 -4.64 12.91 12.31
C VAL A 130 -5.46 12.90 13.60
N LEU A 131 -6.77 12.66 13.52
CA LEU A 131 -7.65 12.54 14.69
C LEU A 131 -7.31 11.34 15.57
N SER A 132 -6.85 10.23 14.99
CA SER A 132 -6.42 9.07 15.78
C SER A 132 -5.16 9.37 16.59
N THR A 133 -4.30 10.25 16.08
CA THR A 133 -3.09 10.73 16.76
C THR A 133 -3.40 11.77 17.84
N SER A 134 -4.47 12.55 17.69
CA SER A 134 -4.89 13.55 18.70
C SER A 134 -5.55 12.94 19.93
N ARG A 135 -5.99 11.67 19.87
CA ARG A 135 -6.61 11.01 21.01
C ARG A 135 -5.58 10.77 22.12
N PRO A 136 -5.90 11.12 23.37
CA PRO A 136 -4.98 10.96 24.48
C PRO A 136 -4.62 9.49 24.66
N ARG A 137 -3.38 9.15 24.31
CA ARG A 137 -2.74 7.94 24.84
C ARG A 137 -2.51 8.20 26.32
N ARG A 138 -2.87 7.21 27.15
CA ARG A 138 -3.14 7.30 28.60
C ARG A 138 -2.19 8.13 29.49
N ASP A 139 -1.06 8.63 29.01
CA ASP A 139 -0.06 9.33 29.82
C ASP A 139 0.59 10.57 29.17
N LEU A 140 0.11 11.08 28.02
CA LEU A 140 0.77 12.19 27.33
C LEU A 140 -0.19 13.34 26.99
N HIS A 141 -0.27 14.33 27.90
CA HIS A 141 -0.72 15.70 27.59
C HIS A 141 0.32 16.47 26.76
N GLN A 142 0.94 15.80 25.79
CA GLN A 142 2.01 16.38 25.00
C GLN A 142 1.54 16.60 23.58
N TYR A 143 1.91 17.75 23.05
CA TYR A 143 1.83 18.05 21.63
C TYR A 143 2.56 16.97 20.84
N VAL A 144 1.92 16.44 19.80
CA VAL A 144 2.54 15.46 18.91
C VAL A 144 2.89 16.17 17.60
N ASP A 145 4.19 16.26 17.32
CA ASP A 145 4.66 16.69 16.02
C ASP A 145 4.43 15.54 15.01
N LEU A 146 3.83 15.87 13.87
CA LEU A 146 3.60 14.95 12.75
C LEU A 146 4.63 15.20 11.66
N ASP A 147 5.23 14.10 11.21
CA ASP A 147 6.08 14.06 10.03
C ASP A 147 5.35 13.34 8.89
N LEU A 148 5.67 13.66 7.63
CA LEU A 148 5.10 12.94 6.48
C LEU A 148 5.40 11.42 6.54
N SER A 149 6.51 11.05 7.18
CA SER A 149 6.88 9.66 7.44
C SER A 149 5.91 8.90 8.35
N ASP A 150 5.12 9.59 9.18
CA ASP A 150 4.10 8.95 10.03
C ASP A 150 2.97 8.31 9.20
N PHE A 151 2.80 8.79 7.96
CA PHE A 151 1.81 8.27 7.02
C PHE A 151 2.33 7.13 6.14
N ASP A 152 3.62 6.78 6.24
CA ASP A 152 4.22 5.77 5.35
C ASP A 152 3.65 4.38 5.52
N SER A 153 3.21 4.05 6.75
CA SER A 153 2.46 2.81 6.99
C SER A 153 1.11 2.77 6.29
N GLY A 154 0.50 3.92 6.00
CA GLY A 154 -0.77 4.05 5.33
C GLY A 154 -0.68 4.27 3.82
N ARG A 155 0.51 4.46 3.24
CA ARG A 155 0.67 4.87 1.82
C ARG A 155 0.02 3.95 0.81
N LEU A 156 -0.06 2.65 1.11
CA LEU A 156 -0.75 1.69 0.24
C LEU A 156 -2.27 1.89 0.20
N GLU A 157 -2.85 2.33 1.31
CA GLU A 157 -4.28 2.63 1.41
C GLU A 157 -4.58 4.02 0.86
N LEU A 158 -3.74 5.00 1.19
CA LEU A 158 -3.95 6.39 0.81
C LEU A 158 -3.68 6.62 -0.69
N GLN A 159 -2.64 6.00 -1.25
CA GLN A 159 -2.19 6.15 -2.63
C GLN A 159 -2.16 7.64 -3.06
N ARG A 160 -1.38 8.45 -2.36
CA ARG A 160 -1.18 9.88 -2.62
C ARG A 160 0.27 10.28 -2.42
N THR A 161 0.70 11.28 -3.19
CA THR A 161 2.05 11.82 -3.13
C THR A 161 2.31 12.63 -1.85
N ASN A 162 3.57 12.95 -1.57
CA ASN A 162 3.93 13.78 -0.42
C ASN A 162 3.36 15.19 -0.55
N GLU A 163 3.41 15.74 -1.75
CA GLU A 163 2.91 17.08 -2.06
C GLU A 163 1.40 17.16 -1.79
N TRP A 164 0.65 16.12 -2.16
CA TRP A 164 -0.77 16.03 -1.85
C TRP A 164 -1.01 15.96 -0.35
N ILE A 165 -0.30 15.08 0.38
CA ILE A 165 -0.49 14.98 1.84
C ILE A 165 -0.14 16.30 2.54
N GLN A 166 0.97 16.92 2.17
CA GLN A 166 1.38 18.19 2.75
C GLN A 166 0.32 19.28 2.49
N THR A 167 -0.17 19.39 1.25
CA THR A 167 -1.21 20.37 0.88
C THR A 167 -2.48 20.16 1.69
N GLU A 168 -2.92 18.91 1.86
CA GLU A 168 -4.14 18.59 2.62
C GLU A 168 -3.95 18.79 4.13
N LEU A 169 -2.75 18.56 4.67
CA LEU A 169 -2.43 18.89 6.08
C LEU A 169 -2.38 20.40 6.31
N GLU A 170 -1.87 21.18 5.36
CA GLU A 170 -1.88 22.64 5.42
C GLU A 170 -3.32 23.18 5.36
N ALA A 171 -4.14 22.67 4.45
CA ALA A 171 -5.56 23.00 4.36
C ALA A 171 -6.29 22.65 5.67
N LEU A 172 -6.05 21.45 6.21
CA LEU A 172 -6.62 21.03 7.49
C LEU A 172 -6.19 21.91 8.66
N ALA A 173 -4.93 22.36 8.69
CA ALA A 173 -4.44 23.28 9.74
C ALA A 173 -5.09 24.67 9.66
N ILE A 174 -5.50 25.10 8.47
CA ILE A 174 -6.27 26.34 8.28
C ILE A 174 -7.73 26.14 8.70
N GLU A 175 -8.36 25.05 8.26
CA GLU A 175 -9.77 24.75 8.52
C GLU A 175 -10.05 24.41 9.98
N GLN A 176 -9.15 23.67 10.63
CA GLN A 176 -9.28 23.15 12.00
C GLN A 176 -8.03 23.53 12.81
N SER A 177 -7.83 24.83 12.98
CA SER A 177 -6.70 25.40 13.73
C SER A 177 -6.66 25.02 15.23
N ASP A 178 -7.74 24.45 15.75
CA ASP A 178 -7.87 23.86 17.09
C ASP A 178 -7.42 22.39 17.14
N LEU A 179 -7.32 21.72 16.00
CA LEU A 179 -6.84 20.34 15.85
C LEU A 179 -5.38 20.28 15.42
N LEU A 180 -5.02 21.03 14.39
CA LEU A 180 -3.73 20.94 13.73
C LEU A 180 -3.15 22.34 13.55
N SER A 181 -1.88 22.49 13.91
CA SER A 181 -1.11 23.70 13.61
C SER A 181 -0.01 23.38 12.62
N ALA A 182 0.12 24.22 11.59
CA ALA A 182 1.21 24.18 10.62
C ALA A 182 2.16 25.36 10.88
N ARG A 183 3.47 25.11 10.94
CA ARG A 183 4.49 26.14 11.10
C ARG A 183 5.67 25.88 10.18
N PRO A 184 6.16 26.88 9.44
CA PRO A 184 7.41 26.74 8.72
C PRO A 184 8.57 26.55 9.72
N ASP A 185 9.45 25.62 9.42
CA ASP A 185 10.73 25.43 10.12
C ASP A 185 11.76 26.35 9.48
N GLU A 186 12.16 27.39 10.21
CA GLU A 186 13.12 28.40 9.75
C GLU A 186 14.48 27.81 9.35
N ARG A 187 14.85 26.63 9.89
CA ARG A 187 16.16 26.00 9.62
C ARG A 187 16.15 25.16 8.35
N THR A 188 15.04 24.50 8.06
CA THR A 188 14.95 23.53 6.96
C THR A 188 14.09 24.05 5.80
N GLY A 189 13.30 25.10 6.03
CA GLY A 189 12.30 25.60 5.09
C GLY A 189 11.08 24.68 4.91
N THR A 190 11.00 23.57 5.66
CA THR A 190 9.88 22.62 5.56
C THR A 190 8.74 23.01 6.48
N VAL A 191 7.53 22.54 6.20
CA VAL A 191 6.37 22.75 7.08
C VAL A 191 6.33 21.64 8.13
N ARG A 192 6.27 22.04 9.40
CA ARG A 192 6.05 21.14 10.53
C ARG A 192 4.60 21.21 10.95
N PHE A 193 4.01 20.04 11.14
CA PHE A 193 2.65 19.90 11.63
C PHE A 193 2.67 19.47 13.08
N ARG A 194 1.78 20.05 13.89
CA ARG A 194 1.65 19.71 15.29
C ARG A 194 0.18 19.54 15.64
N VAL A 195 -0.15 18.37 16.12
CA VAL A 195 -1.47 18.04 16.64
C VAL A 195 -1.65 18.71 18.00
N LEU A 196 -2.76 19.41 18.15
CA LEU A 196 -3.13 20.11 19.36
C LEU A 196 -4.01 19.20 20.24
N PRO A 197 -3.79 19.21 21.57
CA PRO A 197 -4.61 18.45 22.49
C PRO A 197 -6.06 18.93 22.42
N GLN A 198 -6.98 17.99 22.21
CA GLN A 198 -8.40 18.30 22.16
C GLN A 198 -8.94 18.50 23.58
N PRO A 199 -9.72 19.56 23.85
CA PRO A 199 -10.44 19.70 25.11
C PRO A 199 -11.46 18.57 25.23
N HIS A 200 -11.50 17.94 26.40
CA HIS A 200 -12.44 16.86 26.74
C HIS A 200 -13.89 17.35 26.81
#